data_AF-A0A935STM1-F1
#
_entry.id   AF-A0A935STM1-F1
#
_cell.length_a   1.000
_cell.length_b   1.000
_cell.length_c   1.000
_cell.angle_alpha   90.00
_cell.angle_beta   90.00
_cell.angle_gamma   90.00
#
_symmetry.space_group_name_H-M   'P 1'
#
loop_
_entity.id
_entity.type
_entity.pdbx_description
1 polymer ?
#
loop_
_entity_poly.entity_id
_entity_poly.type
_entity_poly.pdbx_seq_one_letter_code
_entity_poly.pdbx_strand_id
1 'polypeptide(L)'
;MSELNIKFGDQQRSIPSPATVLDAIKVFDRDVLKKSLAAKVNGEEVDLNAELVQTDEVLSIEPITVDTRDGLEVLRHSTAHLLAAALLDLYPGTKLGVGPALMEDPRYGFYYDVIAPQTLTEADLPVIEKKCGDGKA
;
A
#
# COMPACT_ATOMS: atom_id res chain seq x y z
N MET A 1 4.90 32.33 3.97
CA MET A 1 4.60 30.91 3.69
C MET A 1 5.87 30.16 4.05
N SER A 2 5.79 29.17 4.93
CA SER A 2 6.95 28.34 5.24
C SER A 2 7.16 27.35 4.10
N GLU A 3 8.40 27.01 3.81
CA GLU A 3 8.77 26.07 2.76
C GLU A 3 9.45 24.83 3.36
N LEU A 4 9.43 23.73 2.62
CA LEU A 4 10.12 22.48 2.91
C LEU A 4 11.06 22.17 1.76
N ASN A 5 12.30 21.78 2.08
CA ASN A 5 13.30 21.41 1.07
C ASN A 5 13.23 19.90 0.82
N ILE A 6 12.84 19.50 -0.39
CA ILE A 6 12.63 18.10 -0.74
C ILE A 6 13.68 17.66 -1.75
N LYS A 7 14.30 16.51 -1.50
CA LYS A 7 15.14 15.79 -2.46
C LYS A 7 14.39 14.56 -2.98
N PHE A 8 14.40 14.39 -4.30
CA PHE A 8 13.78 13.28 -5.02
C PHE A 8 14.76 12.77 -6.08
N GLY A 9 15.41 11.64 -5.82
CA GLY A 9 16.56 11.18 -6.62
C GLY A 9 17.67 12.23 -6.64
N ASP A 10 18.05 12.68 -7.84
CA ASP A 10 19.05 13.74 -8.04
C ASP A 10 18.46 15.17 -8.04
N GLN A 11 17.13 15.30 -7.97
CA GLN A 11 16.46 16.60 -7.99
C GLN A 11 16.22 17.10 -6.56
N GLN A 12 16.28 18.42 -6.38
CA GLN A 12 15.89 19.09 -5.14
C GLN A 12 15.05 20.31 -5.43
N ARG A 13 13.95 20.53 -4.69
CA ARG A 13 13.05 21.68 -4.83
C ARG A 13 12.43 22.04 -3.48
N SER A 14 12.06 23.31 -3.33
CA SER A 14 11.28 23.78 -2.19
C SER A 14 9.79 23.71 -2.50
N ILE A 15 8.99 23.23 -1.55
CA ILE A 15 7.52 23.17 -1.64
C ILE A 15 6.88 23.93 -0.47
N PRO A 16 5.67 24.48 -0.62
CA PRO A 16 4.96 25.13 0.48
C PRO A 16 4.62 24.14 1.60
N SER A 17 4.61 24.63 2.83
CA SER A 17 4.12 23.92 4.03
C SER A 17 2.79 24.52 4.52
N PRO A 18 1.87 23.73 5.09
CA PRO A 18 1.95 22.28 5.30
C PRO A 18 1.79 21.48 4.00
N ALA A 19 2.45 20.32 3.92
CA ALA A 19 2.38 19.41 2.79
C ALA A 19 2.44 17.95 3.25
N THR A 20 1.85 17.06 2.46
CA THR A 20 1.96 15.61 2.65
C THR A 20 3.07 15.00 1.79
N VAL A 21 3.42 13.75 2.06
CA VAL A 21 4.29 12.95 1.20
C VAL A 21 3.75 12.88 -0.24
N LEU A 22 2.43 12.74 -0.39
CA LEU A 22 1.74 12.77 -1.68
C LEU A 22 2.01 14.09 -2.42
N ASP A 23 1.87 15.22 -1.74
CA ASP A 23 2.09 16.54 -2.35
C ASP A 23 3.54 16.70 -2.80
N ALA A 24 4.49 16.23 -1.99
CA ALA A 24 5.90 16.24 -2.36
C ALA A 24 6.12 15.44 -3.65
N ILE A 25 5.72 14.17 -3.72
CA ILE A 25 5.90 13.33 -4.92
C ILE A 25 5.19 13.97 -6.13
N LYS A 26 3.98 14.49 -5.95
CA LYS A 26 3.16 15.13 -7.01
C LYS A 26 3.87 16.28 -7.71
N VAL A 27 4.69 17.04 -6.99
CA VAL A 27 5.44 18.20 -7.52
C VAL A 27 6.64 17.77 -8.36
N PHE A 28 7.24 16.61 -8.06
CA PHE A 28 8.36 16.07 -8.82
C PHE A 28 7.90 15.22 -10.00
N ASP A 29 7.02 14.25 -9.75
CA ASP A 29 6.59 13.28 -10.76
C ASP A 29 5.17 12.74 -10.47
N ARG A 30 4.22 13.19 -11.30
CA ARG A 30 2.81 12.75 -11.21
C ARG A 30 2.58 11.31 -11.65
N ASP A 31 3.41 10.78 -12.52
CA ASP A 31 3.23 9.42 -13.04
C ASP A 31 3.82 8.39 -12.07
N VAL A 32 4.92 8.73 -11.39
CA VAL A 32 5.40 7.96 -10.24
C VAL A 32 4.37 7.98 -9.11
N LEU A 33 3.78 9.14 -8.77
CA LEU A 33 2.75 9.21 -7.73
C LEU A 33 1.60 8.22 -7.95
N LYS A 34 1.12 8.07 -9.19
CA LYS A 34 0.03 7.12 -9.52
C LYS A 34 0.39 5.66 -9.23
N LYS A 35 1.68 5.35 -9.19
CA LYS A 35 2.21 4.00 -8.95
C LYS A 35 2.71 3.82 -7.51
N SER A 36 2.83 4.91 -6.74
CA SER A 36 3.29 4.89 -5.36
C SER A 36 2.23 4.28 -4.46
N LEU A 37 2.66 3.36 -3.61
CA LEU A 37 1.86 2.78 -2.53
C LEU A 37 2.18 3.44 -1.19
N ALA A 38 3.45 3.78 -0.99
CA ALA A 38 4.01 4.43 0.19
C ALA A 38 5.26 5.22 -0.24
N ALA A 39 6.00 5.78 0.72
CA ALA A 39 7.34 6.32 0.45
C ALA A 39 8.25 6.14 1.67
N LYS A 40 9.55 6.23 1.44
CA LYS A 40 10.53 6.43 2.51
C LYS A 40 10.84 7.92 2.62
N VAL A 41 10.68 8.48 3.82
CA VAL A 41 11.13 9.82 4.18
C VAL A 41 12.40 9.66 5.00
N ASN A 42 13.55 10.12 4.49
CA ASN A 42 14.86 9.92 5.12
C ASN A 42 15.16 8.45 5.49
N GLY A 43 14.65 7.51 4.68
CA GLY A 43 14.81 6.07 4.88
C GLY A 43 13.72 5.40 5.72
N GLU A 44 12.84 6.14 6.38
CA GLU A 44 11.72 5.59 7.15
C GLU A 44 10.45 5.48 6.30
N GLU A 45 9.82 4.30 6.30
CA GLU A 45 8.60 4.04 5.53
C GLU A 45 7.38 4.74 6.16
N VAL A 46 6.65 5.48 5.33
CA VAL A 46 5.46 6.26 5.73
C VAL A 46 4.36 6.20 4.65
N ASP A 47 3.12 6.43 5.08
CA ASP A 47 1.95 6.56 4.18
C ASP A 47 2.02 7.83 3.33
N LEU A 48 1.41 7.80 2.14
CA LEU A 48 1.36 8.96 1.25
C LEU A 48 0.61 10.16 1.85
N ASN A 49 -0.35 9.93 2.75
CA ASN A 49 -1.09 10.98 3.44
C ASN A 49 -0.38 11.50 4.70
N ALA A 50 0.78 10.94 5.05
CA ALA A 50 1.55 11.43 6.18
C ALA A 50 1.96 12.89 5.96
N GLU A 51 1.78 13.73 6.98
CA GLU A 51 2.24 15.12 6.97
C GLU A 51 3.76 15.16 7.08
N LEU A 52 4.40 16.01 6.28
CA LEU A 52 5.83 16.25 6.36
C LEU A 52 6.13 17.19 7.53
N VAL A 53 7.05 16.78 8.39
CA VAL A 53 7.49 17.59 9.54
C VAL A 53 8.16 18.86 9.04
N GLN A 54 7.72 20.02 9.56
CA GLN A 54 8.36 21.30 9.28
C GLN A 54 9.82 21.28 9.76
N THR A 55 10.76 21.45 8.84
CA THR A 55 12.19 21.50 9.11
C THR A 55 12.91 22.36 8.06
N ASP A 56 14.08 22.89 8.41
CA ASP A 56 15.00 23.53 7.48
C ASP A 56 15.90 22.51 6.75
N GLU A 57 15.95 21.27 7.26
CA GLU A 57 16.70 20.17 6.66
C GLU A 57 16.08 19.71 5.33
N VAL A 58 16.90 19.05 4.51
CA VAL A 58 16.43 18.46 3.25
C VAL A 58 15.82 17.09 3.54
N LEU A 59 14.54 16.93 3.25
CA LEU A 59 13.83 15.66 3.35
C LEU A 59 14.06 14.86 2.07
N SER A 60 14.66 13.68 2.17
CA SER A 60 14.79 12.72 1.07
C SER A 60 13.50 11.92 0.93
N ILE A 61 12.89 11.95 -0.25
CA ILE A 61 11.66 11.23 -0.56
C ILE A 61 11.95 10.18 -1.62
N GLU A 62 11.71 8.91 -1.26
CA GLU A 62 11.87 7.76 -2.13
C GLU A 62 10.53 7.02 -2.25
N PRO A 63 9.83 7.12 -3.39
CA PRO A 63 8.56 6.43 -3.57
C PRO A 63 8.73 4.90 -3.56
N ILE A 64 7.83 4.22 -2.86
CA ILE A 64 7.68 2.78 -2.93
C ILE A 64 6.58 2.50 -3.96
N THR A 65 6.96 2.04 -5.14
CA THR A 65 6.02 1.81 -6.25
C THR A 65 5.71 0.33 -6.42
N VAL A 66 4.57 0.02 -7.06
CA VAL A 66 4.06 -1.34 -7.31
C VAL A 66 5.07 -2.32 -7.95
N ASP A 67 6.05 -1.80 -8.68
CA ASP A 67 7.09 -2.55 -9.40
C ASP A 67 8.34 -2.82 -8.55
N THR A 68 8.41 -2.28 -7.34
CA THR A 68 9.49 -2.57 -6.39
C THR A 68 9.16 -3.80 -5.54
N ARG A 69 10.20 -4.44 -4.98
CA ARG A 69 10.03 -5.55 -4.03
C ARG A 69 9.17 -5.12 -2.83
N ASP A 70 9.48 -3.97 -2.23
CA ASP A 70 8.76 -3.42 -1.10
C ASP A 70 7.29 -3.11 -1.50
N GLY A 71 7.07 -2.57 -2.70
CA GLY A 71 5.71 -2.32 -3.20
C GLY A 71 4.91 -3.59 -3.47
N LEU A 72 5.54 -4.66 -3.95
CA LEU A 72 4.87 -5.96 -4.08
C LEU A 72 4.46 -6.54 -2.72
N GLU A 73 5.27 -6.33 -1.68
CA GLU A 73 4.94 -6.74 -0.31
C GLU A 73 3.70 -6.02 0.20
N VAL A 74 3.69 -4.68 0.09
CA VAL A 74 2.54 -3.85 0.48
C VAL A 74 1.29 -4.27 -0.29
N LEU A 75 1.39 -4.42 -1.61
CA LEU A 75 0.26 -4.81 -2.46
C LEU A 75 -0.32 -6.18 -2.05
N ARG A 76 0.54 -7.17 -1.83
CA ARG A 76 0.13 -8.53 -1.44
C ARG A 76 -0.50 -8.54 -0.05
N HIS A 77 0.06 -7.79 0.89
CA HIS A 77 -0.49 -7.65 2.24
C HIS A 77 -1.88 -7.01 2.21
N SER A 78 -2.04 -5.89 1.51
CA SER A 78 -3.35 -5.24 1.36
C SER A 78 -4.37 -6.15 0.65
N THR A 79 -3.93 -6.93 -0.34
CA THR A 79 -4.83 -7.87 -1.03
C THR A 79 -5.27 -9.03 -0.13
N ALA A 80 -4.40 -9.49 0.78
CA ALA A 80 -4.79 -10.46 1.81
C ALA A 80 -5.89 -9.91 2.72
N HIS A 81 -5.83 -8.63 3.10
CA HIS A 81 -6.90 -7.98 3.86
C HIS A 81 -8.21 -7.87 3.07
N LEU A 82 -8.15 -7.57 1.77
CA LEU A 82 -9.34 -7.57 0.90
C LEU A 82 -9.98 -8.96 0.83
N LEU A 83 -9.19 -10.03 0.74
CA LEU A 83 -9.68 -11.40 0.79
C LEU A 83 -10.39 -11.70 2.12
N ALA A 84 -9.78 -11.31 3.24
CA ALA A 84 -10.39 -11.49 4.55
C ALA A 84 -11.73 -10.74 4.67
N ALA A 85 -11.78 -9.48 4.23
CA ALA A 85 -13.01 -8.69 4.23
C ALA A 85 -14.10 -9.31 3.35
N ALA A 86 -13.74 -9.80 2.15
CA ALA A 86 -14.67 -10.47 1.25
C ALA A 86 -15.27 -11.75 1.86
N LEU A 87 -14.43 -12.55 2.54
CA LEU A 87 -14.88 -13.78 3.20
C LEU A 87 -15.80 -13.51 4.39
N LEU A 88 -15.55 -12.44 5.17
CA LEU A 88 -16.43 -12.04 6.27
C LEU A 88 -17.83 -11.64 5.78
N ASP A 89 -17.92 -10.98 4.63
CA ASP A 89 -19.21 -10.55 4.05
C ASP A 89 -19.96 -11.69 3.36
N LEU A 90 -19.27 -12.47 2.52
CA LEU A 90 -19.88 -13.60 1.80
C LEU A 90 -20.27 -14.75 2.73
N TYR A 91 -19.48 -15.00 3.77
CA TYR A 91 -19.64 -16.13 4.67
C TYR A 91 -19.66 -15.64 6.13
N PRO A 92 -20.79 -15.04 6.58
CA PRO A 92 -20.92 -14.54 7.95
C PRO A 92 -20.63 -15.64 8.99
N GLY A 93 -19.77 -15.31 9.96
CA GLY A 93 -19.28 -16.27 10.97
C GLY A 93 -17.92 -16.88 10.65
N THR A 94 -17.30 -16.51 9.52
CA THR A 94 -15.89 -16.83 9.24
C THR A 94 -14.97 -16.28 10.32
N LYS A 95 -14.01 -17.10 10.77
CA LYS A 95 -12.95 -16.69 11.70
C LYS A 95 -11.65 -16.55 10.92
N LEU A 96 -10.96 -15.44 11.14
CA LEU A 96 -9.69 -15.12 10.49
C LEU A 96 -8.51 -15.60 11.35
N GLY A 97 -7.52 -16.22 10.69
CA GLY A 97 -6.21 -16.56 11.25
C GLY A 97 -5.15 -15.57 10.78
N VAL A 98 -4.06 -16.10 10.20
CA VAL A 98 -2.95 -15.29 9.65
C VAL A 98 -3.05 -15.15 8.14
N GLY A 99 -2.62 -14.00 7.62
CA GLY A 99 -2.60 -13.73 6.18
C GLY A 99 -1.34 -12.99 5.72
N PRO A 100 -0.19 -13.68 5.61
CA PRO A 100 1.06 -13.05 5.23
C PRO A 100 1.17 -12.83 3.71
N ALA A 101 1.93 -11.81 3.33
CA ALA A 101 2.49 -11.70 1.99
C ALA A 101 3.65 -12.68 1.85
N LEU A 102 3.70 -13.44 0.75
CA LEU A 102 4.79 -14.36 0.48
C LEU A 102 5.83 -13.66 -0.40
N MET A 103 7.04 -13.47 0.14
CA MET A 103 8.10 -12.68 -0.49
C MET A 103 9.33 -13.49 -0.94
N GLU A 104 9.33 -14.80 -0.68
CA GLU A 104 10.47 -15.69 -0.95
C GLU A 104 10.63 -16.00 -2.44
N ASP A 105 9.52 -16.13 -3.17
CA ASP A 105 9.48 -16.32 -4.62
C ASP A 105 8.49 -15.31 -5.24
N PRO A 106 8.87 -14.57 -6.30
CA PRO A 106 7.97 -13.62 -6.95
C PRO A 106 6.72 -14.26 -7.56
N ARG A 107 6.70 -15.59 -7.80
CA ARG A 107 5.52 -16.34 -8.23
C ARG A 107 4.54 -16.61 -7.09
N TYR A 108 5.01 -16.57 -5.85
CA TYR A 108 4.13 -16.67 -4.69
C TYR A 108 3.41 -15.34 -4.47
N GLY A 109 2.16 -15.41 -4.03
CA GLY A 109 1.32 -14.23 -3.79
C GLY A 109 1.16 -13.97 -2.30
N PHE A 110 -0.03 -14.26 -1.81
CA PHE A 110 -0.40 -14.20 -0.39
C PHE A 110 -1.34 -15.37 -0.10
N TYR A 111 -1.57 -15.66 1.17
CA TYR A 111 -2.64 -16.57 1.59
C TYR A 111 -3.36 -15.99 2.80
N TYR A 112 -4.49 -16.60 3.18
CA TYR A 112 -5.16 -16.30 4.43
C TYR A 112 -5.73 -17.58 5.04
N ASP A 113 -5.37 -17.87 6.28
CA ASP A 113 -5.94 -18.97 7.04
C ASP A 113 -7.32 -18.58 7.56
N VAL A 114 -8.34 -19.36 7.23
CA VAL A 114 -9.72 -19.08 7.66
C VAL A 114 -10.44 -20.34 8.12
N ILE A 115 -11.35 -20.15 9.07
CA ILE A 115 -12.36 -21.14 9.45
C ILE A 115 -13.71 -20.58 9.03
N ALA A 116 -14.18 -21.01 7.86
CA ALA A 116 -15.49 -20.64 7.34
C ALA A 116 -16.59 -21.54 7.95
N PRO A 117 -17.85 -21.07 8.02
CA PRO A 117 -18.99 -21.88 8.47
C PRO A 117 -19.33 -23.04 7.53
N GLN A 118 -18.82 -23.01 6.30
CA GLN A 118 -18.97 -24.05 5.29
C GLN A 118 -17.64 -24.35 4.62
N THR A 119 -17.53 -25.53 4.00
CA THR A 119 -16.37 -25.90 3.18
C THR A 119 -16.32 -25.03 1.93
N LEU A 120 -15.20 -24.32 1.75
CA LEU A 120 -14.91 -23.59 0.53
C LEU A 120 -14.34 -24.53 -0.53
N THR A 121 -14.77 -24.36 -1.76
CA THR A 121 -14.36 -25.15 -2.92
C THR A 121 -13.83 -24.27 -4.03
N GLU A 122 -13.22 -24.86 -5.06
CA GLU A 122 -12.75 -24.10 -6.23
C GLU A 122 -13.89 -23.34 -6.95
N ALA A 123 -15.13 -23.83 -6.86
CA ALA A 123 -16.30 -23.18 -7.45
C ALA A 123 -16.69 -21.87 -6.74
N ASP A 124 -16.22 -21.67 -5.50
CA ASP A 124 -16.44 -20.44 -4.73
C ASP A 124 -15.45 -19.32 -5.12
N LEU A 125 -14.28 -19.68 -5.67
CA LEU A 125 -13.22 -18.73 -6.00
C LEU A 125 -13.69 -17.58 -6.90
N PRO A 126 -14.45 -17.80 -8.00
CA PRO A 126 -14.91 -16.69 -8.83
C PRO A 126 -15.83 -15.70 -8.09
N VAL A 127 -16.60 -16.19 -7.10
CA VAL A 127 -17.49 -15.34 -6.28
C VAL A 127 -16.67 -14.52 -5.28
N ILE A 128 -15.68 -15.16 -4.64
CA ILE A 128 -14.76 -14.52 -3.70
C ILE A 128 -13.92 -13.46 -4.42
N GLU A 129 -13.31 -13.79 -5.56
CA GLU A 129 -12.49 -12.87 -6.37
C GLU A 129 -13.30 -11.66 -6.84
N LYS A 130 -14.52 -11.90 -7.32
CA LYS A 130 -15.43 -10.82 -7.70
C LYS A 130 -15.70 -9.90 -6.50
N LYS A 131 -15.95 -10.47 -5.33
CA LYS A 131 -16.20 -9.69 -4.12
C LYS A 131 -14.98 -8.86 -3.69
N CYS A 132 -13.77 -9.39 -3.80
CA CYS A 132 -12.54 -8.65 -3.59
C CYS A 132 -12.42 -7.45 -4.55
N GLY A 133 -12.79 -7.64 -5.82
CA GLY A 133 -12.75 -6.59 -6.85
C GLY A 133 -13.85 -5.54 -6.74
N ASP A 134 -15.01 -5.88 -6.17
CA ASP A 134 -16.17 -5.00 -6.05
C ASP A 134 -16.02 -3.89 -4.98
N GLY A 135 -14.88 -3.83 -4.28
CA GLY A 135 -14.42 -2.63 -3.57
C GLY A 135 -15.43 -2.01 -2.61
N LYS A 136 -15.95 -2.81 -1.67
CA LYS A 136 -16.55 -2.30 -0.43
C LYS A 136 -15.79 -2.88 0.74
N ALA A 137 -14.57 -2.37 0.94
CA ALA A 137 -13.90 -2.40 2.24
C ALA A 137 -14.21 -1.08 2.94
#